data_AF-X1EK59-F1
#
_entry.id   AF-X1EK59-F1
#
_cell.length_a   1.000
_cell.length_b   1.000
_cell.length_c   1.000
_cell.angle_alpha   90.00
_cell.angle_beta   90.00
_cell.angle_gamma   90.00
#
_symmetry.space_group_name_H-M   'P 1'
#
loop_
_entity.id
_entity.type
_entity.pdbx_description
1 polymer ?
#
loop_
_entity_poly.entity_id
_entity_poly.type
_entity_poly.pdbx_seq_one_letter_code
_entity_poly.pdbx_strand_id
1 'polypeptide(L)'
;MKDDQIKTIIDSMNLKEQHIDTLNKSLEIKNQNIKTLEKSFKLKEEELKELSSSTVKKNLLEEKDEEIEECQKKLTILTGELEKAEEDLDALEAENDKLRNNLASVPDEAIIDSTFREIPKAVILKKMRAILGNAVHNVTIAVLDINDLQDLHLYEVRAHVNVKIMCNIDPSLEDDAELLEELESLDNITIRLYEDRDRFLIDRDGEELLFSIV
;
A
#
# COMPACT_ATOMS: atom_id res chain seq x y z
N MET A 1 28.08 122.82 0.83
CA MET A 1 28.94 122.13 1.84
C MET A 1 28.14 121.52 2.98
N LYS A 2 27.45 122.27 3.86
CA LYS A 2 26.64 121.66 4.94
C LYS A 2 25.38 120.94 4.42
N ASP A 3 24.68 121.52 3.45
CA ASP A 3 23.46 120.91 2.89
C ASP A 3 23.73 119.62 2.10
N ASP A 4 24.87 119.54 1.40
CA ASP A 4 25.30 118.31 0.71
C ASP A 4 25.63 117.18 1.69
N GLN A 5 26.23 117.52 2.84
CA GLN A 5 26.50 116.57 3.92
C GLN A 5 25.19 116.06 4.54
N ILE A 6 24.21 116.93 4.77
CA ILE A 6 22.90 116.56 5.30
C ILE A 6 22.17 115.64 4.31
N LYS A 7 22.18 115.96 3.02
CA LYS A 7 21.57 115.13 1.97
C LYS A 7 22.20 113.73 1.90
N THR A 8 23.54 113.67 1.97
CA THR A 8 24.27 112.39 1.99
C THR A 8 23.92 111.53 3.21
N ILE A 9 23.70 112.15 4.38
CA ILE A 9 23.27 111.45 5.60
C ILE A 9 21.85 110.91 5.44
N ILE A 10 20.93 111.69 4.86
CA ILE A 10 19.54 111.27 4.60
C ILE A 10 19.52 110.08 3.63
N ASP A 11 20.27 110.16 2.52
CA ASP A 11 20.35 109.07 1.56
C ASP A 11 20.96 107.80 2.20
N SER A 12 21.96 107.97 3.08
CA SER A 12 22.55 106.87 3.86
C SER A 12 21.55 106.24 4.85
N MET A 13 20.72 107.05 5.51
CA MET A 13 19.67 106.57 6.40
C MET A 13 18.60 105.81 5.64
N ASN A 14 18.12 106.34 4.51
CA ASN A 14 17.14 105.67 3.66
C ASN A 14 17.68 104.33 3.14
N LEU A 15 18.95 104.26 2.75
CA LEU A 15 19.59 103.02 2.32
C LEU A 15 19.66 101.99 3.45
N LYS A 16 19.98 102.43 4.68
CA LYS A 16 19.96 101.56 5.87
C LYS A 16 18.56 101.06 6.20
N GLU A 17 17.54 101.90 6.06
CA GLU A 17 16.15 101.54 6.32
C GLU A 17 15.65 100.50 5.30
N GLN A 18 15.97 100.68 4.02
CA GLN A 18 15.73 99.65 2.98
C GLN A 18 16.48 98.34 3.29
N HIS A 19 17.69 98.43 3.84
CA HIS A 19 18.46 97.25 4.22
C HIS A 19 17.82 96.51 5.40
N ILE A 20 17.31 97.24 6.39
CA ILE A 20 16.56 96.70 7.54
C ILE A 20 15.29 95.99 7.04
N ASP A 21 14.52 96.59 6.13
CA ASP A 21 13.32 95.97 5.56
C ASP A 21 13.64 94.68 4.80
N THR A 22 14.75 94.67 4.06
CA THR A 22 15.21 93.48 3.34
C THR A 22 15.61 92.36 4.30
N LEU A 23 16.30 92.71 5.39
CA LEU A 23 16.67 91.78 6.45
C LEU A 23 15.43 91.22 7.16
N ASN A 24 14.44 92.05 7.47
CA ASN A 24 13.19 91.62 8.11
C ASN A 24 12.43 90.62 7.22
N LYS A 25 12.29 90.90 5.92
CA LYS A 25 11.68 89.97 4.96
C LYS A 25 12.45 88.65 4.87
N SER A 26 13.78 88.71 4.84
CA SER A 26 14.64 87.51 4.83
C SER A 26 14.47 86.67 6.09
N LEU A 27 14.34 87.32 7.24
CA LEU A 27 14.14 86.67 8.53
C LEU A 27 12.74 86.02 8.62
N GLU A 28 11.72 86.66 8.07
CA GLU A 28 10.38 86.11 7.97
C GLU A 28 10.34 84.85 7.09
N ILE A 29 10.99 84.89 5.92
CA ILE A 29 11.12 83.73 5.02
C ILE A 29 11.86 82.58 5.72
N LYS A 30 12.96 82.87 6.43
CA LYS A 30 13.69 81.85 7.20
C LYS A 30 12.82 81.22 8.28
N ASN A 31 12.02 82.02 8.99
CA ASN A 31 11.11 81.51 10.02
C ASN A 31 10.02 80.61 9.44
N GLN A 32 9.49 80.94 8.25
CA GLN A 32 8.55 80.07 7.56
C GLN A 32 9.20 78.73 7.16
N ASN A 33 10.43 78.79 6.62
CA ASN A 33 11.19 77.59 6.25
C ASN A 33 11.49 76.69 7.46
N ILE A 34 11.83 77.28 8.61
CA ILE A 34 12.04 76.55 9.86
C ILE A 34 10.75 75.81 10.26
N LYS A 35 9.59 76.48 10.25
CA LYS A 35 8.30 75.85 10.56
C LYS A 35 7.96 74.69 9.63
N THR A 36 8.27 74.80 8.33
CA THR A 36 8.05 73.70 7.39
C THR A 36 8.99 72.53 7.64
N LEU A 37 10.26 72.79 7.96
CA LEU A 37 11.23 71.75 8.30
C LEU A 37 10.86 71.03 9.60
N GLU A 38 10.41 71.76 10.63
CA GLU A 38 9.94 71.17 11.89
C GLU A 38 8.75 70.23 11.68
N LYS A 39 7.79 70.62 10.83
CA LYS A 39 6.66 69.75 10.46
C LYS A 39 7.14 68.50 9.71
N SER A 40 8.03 68.66 8.75
CA SER A 40 8.59 67.53 8.00
C SER A 40 9.38 66.59 8.90
N PHE A 41 10.10 67.12 9.89
CA PHE A 41 10.87 66.33 10.84
C PHE A 41 9.96 65.49 11.73
N LYS A 42 8.88 66.09 12.27
CA LYS A 42 7.89 65.35 13.07
C LYS A 42 7.25 64.20 12.30
N LEU A 43 6.84 64.45 11.04
CA LEU A 43 6.27 63.40 10.18
C LEU A 43 7.27 62.27 9.94
N LYS A 44 8.52 62.60 9.60
CA LYS A 44 9.61 61.62 9.44
C LYS A 44 9.88 60.82 10.72
N GLU A 45 9.78 61.45 11.89
CA GLU A 45 9.98 60.80 13.19
C GLU A 45 8.83 59.83 13.53
N GLU A 46 7.59 60.20 13.20
CA GLU A 46 6.41 59.33 13.31
C GLU A 46 6.51 58.13 12.36
N GLU A 47 6.86 58.36 11.08
CA GLU A 47 7.12 57.30 10.10
C GLU A 47 8.23 56.33 10.57
N LEU A 48 9.31 56.85 11.16
CA LEU A 48 10.40 56.04 11.73
C LEU A 48 9.93 55.19 12.91
N LYS A 49 9.11 55.75 13.80
CA LYS A 49 8.53 55.00 14.93
C LYS A 49 7.63 53.89 14.44
N GLU A 50 6.79 54.16 13.44
CA GLU A 50 5.90 53.17 12.85
C GLU A 50 6.67 52.06 12.14
N LEU A 51 7.70 52.39 11.34
CA LEU A 51 8.60 51.40 10.73
C LEU A 51 9.35 50.56 11.77
N SER A 52 9.84 51.19 12.84
CA SER A 52 10.53 50.47 13.92
C SER A 52 9.60 49.48 14.64
N SER A 53 8.31 49.81 14.74
CA SER A 53 7.29 48.91 15.28
C SER A 53 6.90 47.79 14.32
N SER A 54 7.05 47.99 13.00
CA SER A 54 6.71 46.99 11.98
C SER A 54 7.85 46.02 11.65
N THR A 55 9.10 46.36 11.97
CA THR A 55 10.28 45.67 11.40
C THR A 55 10.57 44.31 12.03
N VAL A 56 10.19 44.03 13.28
CA VAL A 56 10.38 42.68 13.84
C VAL A 56 9.31 42.36 14.87
N LYS A 57 8.29 41.61 14.45
CA LYS A 57 7.45 40.86 15.39
C LYS A 57 8.31 39.73 15.95
N LYS A 58 9.05 40.00 17.02
CA LYS A 58 9.91 39.05 17.73
C LYS A 58 9.21 37.72 17.99
N ASN A 59 7.93 37.78 18.33
CA ASN A 59 7.07 36.60 18.54
C ASN A 59 6.92 35.74 17.28
N LEU A 60 6.86 36.33 16.09
CA LEU A 60 6.78 35.59 14.83
C LEU A 60 8.11 34.87 14.53
N LEU A 61 9.24 35.45 14.92
CA LEU A 61 10.53 34.77 14.82
C LEU A 61 10.60 33.60 15.78
N GLU A 62 10.19 33.79 17.03
CA GLU A 62 10.16 32.74 18.05
C GLU A 62 9.24 31.57 17.63
N GLU A 63 8.04 31.86 17.11
CA GLU A 63 7.13 30.84 16.56
C GLU A 63 7.77 30.07 15.39
N LYS A 64 8.50 30.77 14.50
CA LYS A 64 9.17 30.12 13.36
C LYS A 64 10.38 29.29 13.79
N ASP A 65 11.11 29.73 14.80
CA ASP A 65 12.21 28.96 15.38
C ASP A 65 11.70 27.69 16.08
N GLU A 66 10.57 27.77 16.79
CA GLU A 66 9.90 26.60 17.37
C GLU A 66 9.42 25.60 16.30
N GLU A 67 8.79 26.08 15.22
CA GLU A 67 8.39 25.24 14.08
C GLU A 67 9.60 24.56 13.42
N ILE A 68 10.71 25.29 13.26
CA ILE A 68 11.96 24.74 12.71
C ILE A 68 12.50 23.63 13.61
N GLU A 69 12.51 23.84 14.93
CA GLU A 69 13.00 22.85 15.89
C GLU A 69 12.12 21.58 15.88
N GLU A 70 10.80 21.74 15.78
CA GLU A 70 9.86 20.61 15.67
C GLU A 70 10.06 19.84 14.35
N CYS A 71 10.21 20.55 13.23
CA CYS A 71 10.52 19.95 11.94
C CYS A 71 11.85 19.19 11.95
N GLN A 72 12.87 19.72 12.61
CA GLN A 72 14.17 19.06 12.75
C GLN A 72 14.06 17.77 13.58
N LYS A 73 13.30 17.77 14.68
CA LYS A 73 13.03 16.56 15.49
C LYS A 73 12.31 15.49 14.67
N LYS A 74 11.27 15.87 13.92
CA LYS A 74 10.54 14.96 13.04
C LYS A 74 11.44 14.37 11.96
N LEU A 75 12.30 15.19 11.36
CA LEU A 75 13.29 14.73 10.38
C LEU A 75 14.22 13.68 10.99
N THR A 76 14.72 13.89 12.20
CA THR A 76 15.64 12.95 12.86
C THR A 76 14.98 11.60 13.13
N ILE A 77 13.73 11.61 13.62
CA ILE A 77 12.95 10.39 13.85
C ILE A 77 12.73 9.64 12.54
N LEU A 78 12.28 10.34 11.49
CA LEU A 78 12.01 9.74 10.19
C LEU A 78 13.25 9.13 9.55
N THR A 79 14.42 9.79 9.65
CA THR A 79 15.69 9.20 9.18
C THR A 79 16.05 7.93 9.94
N GLY A 80 15.86 7.90 11.27
CA GLY A 80 16.13 6.68 12.05
C GLY A 80 15.16 5.53 11.75
N GLU A 81 13.89 5.84 11.49
CA GLU A 81 12.91 4.85 11.05
C GLU A 81 13.23 4.30 9.65
N LEU A 82 13.73 5.16 8.76
CA LEU A 82 14.17 4.76 7.41
C LEU A 82 15.36 3.80 7.48
N GLU A 83 16.40 4.14 8.24
CA GLU A 83 17.59 3.28 8.43
C GLU A 83 17.19 1.91 8.99
N LYS A 84 16.28 1.88 9.98
CA LYS A 84 15.80 0.62 10.54
C LYS A 84 15.00 -0.21 9.53
N ALA A 85 14.17 0.43 8.72
CA ALA A 85 13.41 -0.26 7.68
C ALA A 85 14.32 -0.83 6.58
N GLU A 86 15.42 -0.16 6.26
CA GLU A 86 16.46 -0.68 5.36
C GLU A 86 17.15 -1.92 5.95
N GLU A 87 17.54 -1.88 7.23
CA GLU A 87 18.12 -3.05 7.92
C GLU A 87 17.15 -4.25 7.95
N ASP A 88 15.87 -4.01 8.22
CA ASP A 88 14.84 -5.05 8.22
C ASP A 88 14.63 -5.64 6.81
N LEU A 89 14.72 -4.82 5.76
CA LEU A 89 14.61 -5.26 4.37
C LEU A 89 15.78 -6.17 3.98
N ASP A 90 17.01 -5.77 4.29
CA ASP A 90 18.22 -6.57 4.03
C ASP A 90 18.16 -7.92 4.75
N ALA A 91 17.66 -7.94 6.00
CA ALA A 91 17.47 -9.17 6.75
C ALA A 91 16.45 -10.12 6.10
N LEU A 92 15.32 -9.57 5.63
CA LEU A 92 14.28 -10.32 4.94
C LEU A 92 14.75 -10.85 3.58
N GLU A 93 15.51 -10.07 2.82
CA GLU A 93 16.09 -10.53 1.54
C GLU A 93 17.05 -11.70 1.77
N ALA A 94 17.93 -11.60 2.77
CA ALA A 94 18.84 -12.68 3.14
C ALA A 94 18.09 -13.96 3.60
N GLU A 95 16.95 -13.82 4.28
CA GLU A 95 16.11 -14.96 4.64
C GLU A 95 15.39 -15.56 3.42
N ASN A 96 14.91 -14.73 2.50
CA ASN A 96 14.27 -15.17 1.26
C ASN A 96 15.23 -15.97 0.38
N ASP A 97 16.49 -15.51 0.27
CA ASP A 97 17.53 -16.24 -0.45
C ASP A 97 17.87 -17.58 0.21
N LYS A 98 17.90 -17.65 1.54
CA LYS A 98 18.05 -18.93 2.26
C LYS A 98 16.89 -19.87 1.98
N LEU A 99 15.65 -19.37 2.02
CA LEU A 99 14.46 -20.17 1.73
C LEU A 99 14.45 -20.67 0.29
N ARG A 100 14.82 -19.83 -0.69
CA ARG A 100 14.96 -20.23 -2.10
C ARG A 100 16.02 -21.31 -2.29
N ASN A 101 17.18 -21.15 -1.66
CA ASN A 101 18.24 -22.15 -1.71
C ASN A 101 17.82 -23.46 -1.03
N ASN A 102 17.09 -23.38 0.09
CA ASN A 102 16.53 -24.55 0.74
C ASN A 102 15.50 -25.24 -0.17
N LEU A 103 14.60 -24.50 -0.81
CA LEU A 103 13.62 -25.02 -1.76
C LEU A 103 14.29 -25.73 -2.95
N ALA A 104 15.39 -25.18 -3.47
CA ALA A 104 16.18 -25.79 -4.52
C ALA A 104 16.96 -27.03 -4.06
N SER A 105 17.14 -27.21 -2.75
CA SER A 105 17.85 -28.35 -2.15
C SER A 105 16.95 -29.48 -1.65
N VAL A 106 15.63 -29.24 -1.57
CA VAL A 106 14.65 -30.31 -1.27
C VAL A 106 14.50 -31.16 -2.54
N PRO A 107 14.79 -32.48 -2.51
CA PRO A 107 14.50 -33.36 -3.63
C PRO A 107 12.97 -33.42 -3.85
N ASP A 108 12.54 -33.24 -5.09
CA ASP A 108 11.15 -33.27 -5.58
C ASP A 108 10.27 -34.33 -4.88
N GLU A 109 9.50 -33.94 -3.86
CA GLU A 109 8.18 -34.51 -3.65
C GLU A 109 7.21 -33.67 -4.49
N ALA A 110 7.17 -34.03 -5.78
CA ALA A 110 6.46 -33.34 -6.83
C ALA A 110 4.96 -33.22 -6.52
N ILE A 111 4.52 -32.06 -6.03
CA ILE A 111 3.15 -31.62 -6.25
C ILE A 111 3.04 -31.31 -7.74
N ILE A 112 2.52 -32.26 -8.51
CA ILE A 112 2.31 -32.12 -9.95
C ILE A 112 1.16 -31.14 -10.16
N ASP A 113 1.48 -29.86 -10.38
CA ASP A 113 0.51 -28.88 -10.85
C ASP A 113 0.07 -29.25 -12.29
N SER A 114 -1.18 -29.67 -12.40
CA SER A 114 -1.81 -30.11 -13.65
C SER A 114 -3.11 -29.35 -13.94
N THR A 115 -3.22 -28.12 -13.43
CA THR A 115 -4.42 -27.27 -13.45
C THR A 115 -5.00 -26.98 -14.84
N PHE A 116 -4.29 -27.27 -15.94
CA PHE A 116 -4.75 -27.02 -17.32
C PHE A 116 -4.52 -28.18 -18.31
N ARG A 117 -4.43 -29.43 -17.84
CA ARG A 117 -4.31 -30.59 -18.73
C ARG A 117 -5.63 -31.35 -18.82
N GLU A 118 -6.11 -31.59 -20.04
CA GLU A 118 -7.15 -32.57 -20.28
C GLU A 118 -6.61 -33.95 -19.93
N ILE A 119 -7.06 -34.51 -18.81
CA ILE A 119 -6.69 -35.86 -18.37
C ILE A 119 -7.76 -36.82 -18.90
N PRO A 120 -7.41 -37.78 -19.77
CA PRO A 120 -8.37 -38.77 -20.24
C PRO A 120 -8.90 -39.60 -19.07
N LYS A 121 -10.20 -39.91 -19.08
CA LYS A 121 -10.87 -40.79 -18.10
C LYS A 121 -10.11 -42.09 -17.81
N ALA A 122 -9.57 -42.74 -18.85
CA ALA A 122 -8.79 -43.97 -18.71
C ALA A 122 -7.54 -43.80 -17.84
N VAL A 123 -6.91 -42.61 -17.84
CA VAL A 123 -5.75 -42.31 -17.00
C VAL A 123 -6.18 -42.19 -15.54
N ILE A 124 -7.31 -41.54 -15.27
CA ILE A 124 -7.90 -41.40 -13.93
C ILE A 124 -8.22 -42.79 -13.36
N LEU A 125 -8.97 -43.61 -14.11
CA LEU A 125 -9.34 -44.97 -13.68
C LEU A 125 -8.12 -45.86 -13.44
N LYS A 126 -7.08 -45.77 -14.29
CA LYS A 126 -5.82 -46.50 -14.07
C LYS A 126 -5.13 -46.08 -12.77
N LYS A 127 -5.17 -44.79 -12.44
CA LYS A 127 -4.60 -44.26 -11.20
C LYS A 127 -5.42 -44.71 -9.99
N MET A 128 -6.75 -44.66 -10.08
CA MET A 128 -7.66 -45.17 -9.04
C MET A 128 -7.42 -46.66 -8.76
N ARG A 129 -7.26 -47.48 -9.80
CA ARG A 129 -6.91 -48.91 -9.66
C ARG A 129 -5.59 -49.11 -8.91
N ALA A 130 -4.57 -48.31 -9.22
CA ALA A 130 -3.28 -48.39 -8.53
C ALA A 130 -3.38 -48.05 -7.04
N ILE A 131 -4.21 -47.04 -6.70
CA ILE A 131 -4.49 -46.66 -5.30
C ILE A 131 -5.23 -47.78 -4.58
N LEU A 132 -6.25 -48.35 -5.22
CA LEU A 132 -7.06 -49.44 -4.68
C LEU A 132 -6.24 -50.70 -4.37
N GLY A 133 -5.24 -51.03 -5.20
CA GLY A 133 -4.36 -52.19 -4.99
C GLY A 133 -3.52 -52.14 -3.70
N ASN A 134 -3.36 -50.94 -3.12
CA ASN A 134 -2.62 -50.73 -1.87
C ASN A 134 -3.53 -50.61 -0.63
N ALA A 135 -4.85 -50.77 -0.79
CA ALA A 135 -5.80 -50.60 0.31
C ALA A 135 -5.67 -51.68 1.40
N VAL A 136 -5.82 -51.26 2.65
CA VAL A 136 -5.67 -52.15 3.82
C VAL A 136 -6.98 -52.31 4.60
N HIS A 137 -7.79 -51.26 4.75
CA HIS A 137 -8.96 -51.28 5.63
C HIS A 137 -10.24 -50.76 4.97
N ASN A 138 -10.26 -49.51 4.51
CA ASN A 138 -11.46 -48.85 4.02
C ASN A 138 -11.16 -48.04 2.77
N VAL A 139 -12.01 -48.18 1.75
CA VAL A 139 -11.93 -47.40 0.53
C VAL A 139 -13.29 -46.80 0.22
N THR A 140 -13.31 -45.51 -0.09
CA THR A 140 -14.49 -44.83 -0.65
C THR A 140 -14.22 -44.47 -2.09
N ILE A 141 -15.11 -44.85 -3.01
CA ILE A 141 -14.99 -44.65 -4.45
C ILE A 141 -16.22 -43.89 -4.95
N ALA A 142 -16.02 -42.86 -5.77
CA ALA A 142 -17.04 -42.30 -6.64
C ALA A 142 -16.60 -42.39 -8.10
N VAL A 143 -17.46 -42.91 -8.96
CA VAL A 143 -17.29 -42.95 -10.42
C VAL A 143 -18.57 -42.48 -11.11
N LEU A 144 -18.51 -42.19 -12.41
CA LEU A 144 -19.66 -41.63 -13.13
C LEU A 144 -20.78 -42.64 -13.28
N ASP A 145 -20.48 -43.81 -13.84
CA ASP A 145 -21.44 -44.88 -14.13
C ASP A 145 -20.92 -46.22 -13.62
N ILE A 146 -21.83 -47.17 -13.35
CA ILE A 146 -21.45 -48.52 -12.87
C ILE A 146 -20.47 -49.24 -13.80
N ASN A 147 -20.55 -48.98 -15.11
CA ASN A 147 -19.64 -49.51 -16.12
C ASN A 147 -18.16 -49.15 -15.86
N ASP A 148 -17.90 -48.03 -15.17
CA ASP A 148 -16.53 -47.60 -14.84
C ASP A 148 -15.88 -48.48 -13.75
N LEU A 149 -16.68 -49.24 -13.00
CA LEU A 149 -16.20 -50.14 -11.97
C LEU A 149 -15.50 -51.37 -12.54
N GLN A 150 -15.84 -51.78 -13.77
CA GLN A 150 -15.16 -52.87 -14.46
C GLN A 150 -13.66 -52.57 -14.62
N ASP A 151 -13.32 -51.30 -14.86
CA ASP A 151 -11.94 -50.82 -14.96
C ASP A 151 -11.21 -50.75 -13.62
N LEU A 152 -11.88 -50.96 -12.49
CA LEU A 152 -11.24 -50.96 -11.17
C LEU A 152 -10.87 -52.37 -10.67
N HIS A 153 -11.32 -53.43 -11.35
CA HIS A 153 -11.04 -54.83 -11.00
C HIS A 153 -11.30 -55.14 -9.52
N LEU A 154 -12.52 -54.82 -9.06
CA LEU A 154 -12.91 -54.93 -7.66
C LEU A 154 -12.80 -56.35 -7.09
N TYR A 155 -12.85 -57.38 -7.94
CA TYR A 155 -12.65 -58.78 -7.55
C TYR A 155 -11.22 -59.09 -7.07
N GLU A 156 -10.22 -58.25 -7.37
CA GLU A 156 -8.84 -58.41 -6.89
C GLU A 156 -8.63 -57.81 -5.50
N VAL A 157 -9.62 -57.05 -4.99
CA VAL A 157 -9.55 -56.41 -3.69
C VAL A 157 -9.68 -57.48 -2.60
N ARG A 158 -8.85 -57.37 -1.56
CA ARG A 158 -8.86 -58.33 -0.45
C ARG A 158 -10.21 -58.27 0.27
N ALA A 159 -10.82 -59.41 0.56
CA ALA A 159 -12.14 -59.51 1.20
C ALA A 159 -12.28 -58.81 2.57
N HIS A 160 -11.18 -58.46 3.24
CA HIS A 160 -11.22 -57.70 4.51
C HIS A 160 -11.23 -56.17 4.32
N VAL A 161 -11.05 -55.68 3.09
CA VAL A 161 -11.11 -54.25 2.76
C VAL A 161 -12.55 -53.89 2.46
N ASN A 162 -13.12 -52.99 3.26
CA ASN A 162 -14.47 -52.48 3.05
C ASN A 162 -14.46 -51.41 1.95
N VAL A 163 -15.18 -51.66 0.86
CA VAL A 163 -15.25 -50.75 -0.29
C VAL A 163 -16.67 -50.18 -0.39
N LYS A 164 -16.77 -48.85 -0.26
CA LYS A 164 -18.01 -48.11 -0.44
C LYS A 164 -17.97 -47.38 -1.76
N ILE A 165 -18.93 -47.65 -2.63
CA ILE A 165 -18.95 -47.15 -4.00
C ILE A 165 -20.20 -46.31 -4.23
N MET A 166 -20.01 -45.17 -4.88
CA MET A 166 -21.06 -44.25 -5.31
C MET A 166 -20.97 -44.10 -6.83
N CYS A 167 -22.04 -44.45 -7.54
CA CYS A 167 -22.08 -44.32 -8.99
C CYS A 167 -23.53 -44.21 -9.49
N ASN A 168 -23.70 -43.70 -10.70
CA ASN A 168 -24.99 -43.71 -11.35
C ASN A 168 -25.29 -45.11 -11.90
N ILE A 169 -26.53 -45.56 -11.71
CA ILE A 169 -27.02 -46.88 -12.14
C ILE A 169 -28.39 -46.66 -12.78
N ASP A 170 -28.58 -47.11 -14.03
CA ASP A 170 -29.90 -47.13 -14.66
C ASP A 170 -30.49 -48.55 -14.60
N PRO A 171 -31.45 -48.82 -13.70
CA PRO A 171 -32.05 -50.15 -13.55
C PRO A 171 -32.88 -50.59 -14.76
N SER A 172 -33.10 -49.70 -15.74
CA SER A 172 -33.76 -50.03 -17.01
C SER A 172 -32.83 -50.74 -18.00
N LEU A 173 -31.51 -50.64 -17.78
CA LEU A 173 -30.49 -51.29 -18.60
C LEU A 173 -30.14 -52.65 -17.99
N GLU A 174 -30.25 -53.71 -18.80
CA GLU A 174 -29.95 -55.09 -18.39
C GLU A 174 -28.49 -55.20 -17.92
N ASP A 175 -27.54 -54.61 -18.66
CA ASP A 175 -26.11 -54.62 -18.33
C ASP A 175 -25.81 -53.97 -16.95
N ASP A 176 -26.43 -52.84 -16.64
CA ASP A 176 -26.24 -52.15 -15.35
C ASP A 176 -26.81 -52.97 -14.19
N ALA A 177 -27.94 -53.64 -14.41
CA ALA A 177 -28.57 -54.50 -13.42
C ALA A 177 -27.73 -55.77 -13.15
N GLU A 178 -27.19 -56.41 -14.19
CA GLU A 178 -26.30 -57.56 -14.05
C GLU A 178 -25.01 -57.20 -13.30
N LEU A 179 -24.40 -56.06 -13.63
CA LEU A 179 -23.18 -55.59 -12.96
C LEU A 179 -23.42 -55.25 -11.48
N LEU A 180 -24.58 -54.68 -11.17
CA LEU A 180 -24.95 -54.40 -9.78
C LEU A 180 -25.06 -55.71 -8.98
N GLU A 181 -25.74 -56.72 -9.53
CA GLU A 181 -25.90 -58.02 -8.87
C GLU A 181 -24.55 -58.73 -8.69
N GLU A 182 -23.68 -58.69 -9.70
CA GLU A 182 -22.33 -59.26 -9.62
C GLU A 182 -21.49 -58.59 -8.52
N LEU A 183 -21.48 -57.26 -8.47
CA LEU A 183 -20.66 -56.53 -7.50
C LEU A 183 -21.22 -56.55 -6.08
N GLU A 184 -22.55 -56.59 -5.91
CA GLU A 184 -23.19 -56.76 -4.60
C GLU A 184 -23.04 -58.20 -4.05
N SER A 185 -22.71 -59.17 -4.89
CA SER A 185 -22.37 -60.53 -4.43
C SER A 185 -21.08 -60.58 -3.59
N LEU A 186 -20.24 -59.54 -3.67
CA LEU A 186 -19.02 -59.40 -2.89
C LEU A 186 -19.34 -58.80 -1.51
N ASP A 187 -19.17 -59.61 -0.46
CA ASP A 187 -19.51 -59.26 0.94
C ASP A 187 -18.85 -57.96 1.44
N ASN A 188 -17.73 -57.58 0.84
CA ASN A 188 -16.93 -56.43 1.24
C ASN A 188 -17.21 -55.15 0.44
N ILE A 189 -18.15 -55.21 -0.51
CA ILE A 189 -18.53 -54.08 -1.36
C ILE A 189 -19.94 -53.61 -0.99
N THR A 190 -20.12 -52.29 -0.96
CA THR A 190 -21.43 -51.68 -0.81
C THR A 190 -21.58 -50.59 -1.87
N ILE A 191 -22.54 -50.74 -2.76
CA ILE A 191 -22.84 -49.77 -3.81
C ILE A 191 -24.01 -48.89 -3.38
N ARG A 192 -23.94 -47.61 -3.68
CA ARG A 192 -25.02 -46.64 -3.51
C ARG A 192 -25.23 -45.86 -4.80
N LEU A 193 -26.49 -45.63 -5.12
CA LEU A 193 -26.87 -44.77 -6.24
C LEU A 193 -26.40 -43.33 -5.96
N TYR A 194 -25.72 -42.75 -6.93
CA TYR A 194 -25.35 -41.35 -6.98
C TYR A 194 -25.69 -40.80 -8.36
N GLU A 195 -26.65 -39.89 -8.44
CA GLU A 195 -27.19 -39.43 -9.72
C GLU A 195 -26.24 -38.45 -10.44
N ASP A 196 -25.40 -37.72 -9.70
CA ASP A 196 -24.51 -36.75 -10.31
C ASP A 196 -23.30 -37.45 -10.97
N ARG A 197 -23.10 -37.19 -12.26
CA ARG A 197 -21.96 -37.68 -13.03
C ARG A 197 -20.88 -36.61 -13.15
N ASP A 198 -20.41 -36.10 -12.03
CA ASP A 198 -19.56 -34.89 -11.99
C ASP A 198 -18.14 -35.13 -11.44
N ARG A 199 -17.85 -36.31 -10.87
CA ARG A 199 -16.57 -36.53 -10.18
C ARG A 199 -16.07 -37.97 -10.20
N PHE A 200 -14.75 -38.08 -10.21
CA PHE A 200 -14.02 -39.28 -9.81
C PHE A 200 -13.37 -39.03 -8.45
N LEU A 201 -13.62 -39.93 -7.49
CA LEU A 201 -13.04 -39.86 -6.15
C LEU A 201 -12.57 -41.25 -5.74
N ILE A 202 -11.37 -41.34 -5.17
CA ILE A 202 -10.97 -42.48 -4.36
C ILE A 202 -10.25 -41.97 -3.12
N ASP A 203 -10.75 -42.36 -1.96
CA ASP A 203 -10.13 -42.15 -0.66
C ASP A 203 -9.75 -43.51 -0.08
N ARG A 204 -8.44 -43.74 0.06
CA ARG A 204 -7.85 -44.98 0.55
C ARG A 204 -7.34 -44.77 1.97
N ASP A 205 -7.99 -45.44 2.92
CA ASP A 205 -7.59 -45.51 4.33
C ASP A 205 -7.42 -44.12 5.02
N GLY A 206 -7.89 -43.03 4.42
CA GLY A 206 -7.64 -41.66 4.86
C GLY A 206 -6.21 -41.16 4.62
N GLU A 207 -5.40 -41.91 3.87
CA GLU A 207 -3.98 -41.60 3.61
C GLU A 207 -3.76 -41.08 2.18
N GLU A 208 -4.50 -41.59 1.21
CA GLU A 208 -4.34 -41.23 -0.20
C GLU A 208 -5.69 -40.86 -0.80
N LEU A 209 -5.77 -39.62 -1.30
CA LEU A 209 -6.94 -39.08 -1.96
C LEU A 209 -6.60 -38.75 -3.41
N LEU A 210 -7.40 -39.29 -4.33
CA LEU A 210 -7.50 -38.79 -5.69
C LEU A 210 -8.88 -38.19 -5.89
N PHE A 211 -8.92 -36.97 -6.37
CA PHE A 211 -10.15 -36.24 -6.66
C PHE A 211 -10.03 -35.55 -8.01
N SER A 212 -11.01 -35.77 -8.89
CA SER A 212 -11.09 -35.11 -10.19
C SER A 212 -12.54 -34.74 -10.48
N ILE A 213 -12.74 -33.50 -10.91
CA ILE A 213 -14.04 -33.01 -11.40
C ILE A 213 -14.06 -33.18 -12.92
N VAL A 214 -15.21 -33.58 -13.46
CA VAL A 214 -15.45 -33.79 -14.90
C VAL A 214 -16.16 -32.58 -15.52
#